data_AF-F0SJQ6-F1
#
_entry.id   AF-F0SJQ6-F1
#
_cell.length_a   1.000
_cell.length_b   1.000
_cell.length_c   1.000
_cell.angle_alpha   90.00
_cell.angle_beta   90.00
_cell.angle_gamma   90.00
#
_symmetry.space_group_name_H-M   'P 1'
#
loop_
_entity.id
_entity.type
_entity.pdbx_description
1 polymer ?
#
loop_
_entity_poly.entity_id
_entity_poly.type
_entity_poly.pdbx_seq_one_letter_code
_entity_poly.pdbx_strand_id
1 'polypeptide(L)'
;MKFLTMIYAAPDAWSPEDHAVALEESIELCRELDSLHKFVDAAPLDQNAPIKVVRVRNGERIVSDGPFAETKEQLGGFFLIDVDNLDEAVEVAGRIPGTTRGTTVIRPLVPLPQLDHFPSRQPAKASKGRLIAGWMLSGLLAVFLILLSASGKFTDWEGKDEMFAKFGFSEQLMFNIGIVEVVITLLFLFPRTAFLGSILLTAYLGGATVTHVRVEDPFFMPILMGVLVWVACGLRQPGIFSLAVGRAR
;
A
#
# COMPACT_ATOMS: atom_id res chain seq x y z
N MET A 1 17.90 -18.37 -4.15
CA MET A 1 17.71 -19.53 -3.22
C MET A 1 17.35 -18.97 -1.86
N LYS A 2 16.40 -19.59 -1.15
CA LYS A 2 15.95 -19.07 0.14
C LYS A 2 16.78 -19.61 1.31
N PHE A 3 17.19 -18.70 2.19
CA PHE A 3 17.91 -19.03 3.43
C PHE A 3 17.20 -18.40 4.62
N LEU A 4 17.03 -19.18 5.68
CA LEU A 4 16.60 -18.70 6.99
C LEU A 4 17.85 -18.47 7.82
N THR A 5 18.03 -17.25 8.27
CA THR A 5 19.05 -16.87 9.25
C THR A 5 18.34 -16.74 10.60
N MET A 6 18.79 -17.51 11.59
CA MET A 6 18.22 -17.53 12.94
C MET A 6 19.21 -16.91 13.89
N ILE A 7 18.81 -15.84 14.58
CA ILE A 7 19.67 -15.08 15.48
C ILE A 7 19.43 -15.59 16.89
N TYR A 8 20.47 -16.14 17.51
CA TYR A 8 20.47 -16.59 18.89
C TYR A 8 21.28 -15.63 19.75
N ALA A 9 20.77 -15.26 20.92
CA ALA A 9 21.51 -14.46 21.89
C ALA A 9 21.11 -14.83 23.31
N ALA A 10 21.93 -14.48 24.30
CA ALA A 10 21.50 -14.53 25.70
C ALA A 10 20.36 -13.52 25.94
N PRO A 11 19.38 -13.82 26.81
CA PRO A 11 18.24 -12.92 27.07
C PRO A 11 18.64 -11.51 27.54
N ASP A 12 19.82 -11.38 28.16
CA ASP A 12 20.40 -10.14 28.69
C ASP A 12 21.56 -9.58 27.84
N ALA A 13 21.73 -10.07 26.61
CA ALA A 13 22.82 -9.64 25.71
C ALA A 13 22.75 -8.15 25.31
N TRP A 14 21.61 -7.50 25.53
CA TRP A 14 21.35 -6.12 25.11
C TRP A 14 20.73 -5.31 26.24
N SER A 15 21.21 -4.08 26.43
CA SER A 15 20.42 -3.07 27.12
C SER A 15 19.21 -2.68 26.26
N PRO A 16 18.12 -2.14 26.86
CA PRO A 16 16.99 -1.63 26.10
C PRO A 16 17.38 -0.60 25.04
N GLU A 17 18.34 0.28 25.35
CA GLU A 17 18.84 1.30 24.42
C GLU A 17 19.59 0.68 23.24
N ASP A 18 20.54 -0.23 23.51
CA ASP A 18 21.32 -0.87 22.45
C ASP A 18 20.43 -1.75 21.57
N HIS A 19 19.41 -2.41 22.16
CA HIS A 19 18.45 -3.21 21.42
C HIS A 19 17.61 -2.36 20.47
N ALA A 20 17.20 -1.14 20.88
CA ALA A 20 16.47 -0.23 20.02
C ALA A 20 17.30 0.23 18.81
N VAL A 21 18.59 0.53 19.01
CA VAL A 21 19.52 0.86 17.93
C VAL A 21 19.71 -0.32 16.98
N ALA A 22 19.95 -1.51 17.52
CA ALA A 22 20.10 -2.74 16.72
C ALA A 22 18.83 -3.05 15.90
N LEU A 23 17.64 -2.75 16.43
CA LEU A 23 16.39 -2.89 15.71
C LEU A 23 16.29 -1.90 14.54
N GLU A 24 16.68 -0.63 14.75
CA GLU A 24 16.70 0.37 13.69
C GLU A 24 17.66 -0.01 12.56
N GLU A 25 18.89 -0.42 12.89
CA GLU A 25 19.87 -0.94 11.92
C GLU A 25 19.36 -2.18 11.17
N SER A 26 18.66 -3.09 11.87
CA SER A 26 18.04 -4.26 11.25
C SER A 26 16.93 -3.85 10.27
N ILE A 27 16.13 -2.84 10.60
CA ILE A 27 15.09 -2.30 9.73
C ILE A 27 15.72 -1.67 8.47
N GLU A 28 16.82 -0.94 8.61
CA GLU A 28 17.56 -0.38 7.47
C GLU A 28 18.10 -1.47 6.55
N LEU A 29 18.69 -2.53 7.12
CA LEU A 29 19.14 -3.69 6.35
C LEU A 29 17.97 -4.35 5.60
N CYS A 30 16.80 -4.51 6.22
CA CYS A 30 15.60 -5.02 5.54
C CYS A 30 15.22 -4.15 4.33
N ARG A 31 15.22 -2.82 4.47
CA ARG A 31 14.90 -1.88 3.37
C ARG A 31 15.89 -2.00 2.23
N GLU A 32 17.19 -2.11 2.54
CA GLU A 32 18.21 -2.30 1.52
C GLU A 32 18.01 -3.62 0.77
N LEU A 33 17.86 -4.73 1.48
CA LEU A 33 17.64 -6.05 0.88
C LEU A 33 16.36 -6.09 0.03
N ASP A 34 15.29 -5.41 0.44
CA ASP A 34 14.04 -5.31 -0.34
C ASP A 34 14.25 -4.53 -1.64
N SER A 35 15.02 -3.44 -1.59
CA SER A 35 15.38 -2.66 -2.79
C SER A 35 16.17 -3.46 -3.81
N LEU A 36 16.90 -4.48 -3.35
CA LEU A 36 17.66 -5.43 -4.16
C LEU A 36 16.87 -6.70 -4.52
N HIS A 37 15.60 -6.79 -4.10
CA HIS A 37 14.75 -7.98 -4.26
C HIS A 37 15.30 -9.25 -3.60
N LYS A 38 16.08 -9.09 -2.52
CA LYS A 38 16.69 -10.18 -1.73
C LYS A 38 15.98 -10.42 -0.39
N PHE A 39 15.11 -9.52 0.03
CA PHE A 39 14.33 -9.65 1.26
C PHE A 39 13.05 -10.48 1.04
N VAL A 40 12.76 -11.40 1.95
CA VAL A 40 11.48 -12.14 1.98
C VAL A 40 10.67 -11.77 3.21
N ASP A 41 11.25 -11.90 4.40
CA ASP A 41 10.62 -11.54 5.68
C ASP A 41 11.68 -11.43 6.80
N ALA A 42 11.37 -10.76 7.90
CA ALA A 42 12.19 -10.77 9.11
C ALA A 42 11.37 -10.30 10.31
N ALA A 43 11.63 -10.88 11.48
CA ALA A 43 11.00 -10.43 12.71
C ALA A 43 11.85 -10.75 13.95
N PRO A 44 11.87 -9.86 14.96
CA PRO A 44 12.20 -10.25 16.31
C PRO A 44 11.09 -11.14 16.88
N LEU A 45 11.45 -12.06 17.77
CA LEU A 45 10.51 -12.84 18.56
C LEU A 45 10.29 -12.14 19.91
N ASP A 46 9.03 -12.05 20.33
CA ASP A 46 8.68 -11.49 21.63
C ASP A 46 9.17 -12.42 22.75
N GLN A 47 10.26 -12.03 23.41
CA GLN A 47 10.88 -12.79 24.49
C GLN A 47 10.04 -12.80 25.77
N ASN A 48 9.03 -11.94 25.88
CA ASN A 48 8.11 -11.89 27.02
C ASN A 48 6.84 -12.72 26.79
N ALA A 49 6.59 -13.17 25.55
CA ALA A 49 5.41 -13.95 25.22
C ALA A 49 5.55 -15.40 25.71
N PRO A 50 4.45 -16.05 26.11
CA PRO A 50 4.47 -17.45 26.50
C PRO A 50 4.84 -18.36 25.32
N ILE A 51 5.85 -19.21 25.51
CA ILE A 51 6.26 -20.22 24.53
C ILE A 51 5.48 -21.51 24.77
N LYS A 52 4.89 -22.08 23.72
CA LYS A 52 4.25 -23.41 23.76
C LYS A 52 5.00 -24.38 22.85
N VAL A 53 5.30 -25.56 23.38
CA VAL A 53 5.89 -26.67 22.64
C VAL A 53 4.80 -27.70 22.38
N VAL A 54 4.58 -28.03 21.10
CA VAL A 54 3.53 -28.97 20.68
C VAL A 54 4.19 -30.23 20.11
N ARG A 55 3.77 -31.41 20.58
CA ARG A 55 4.18 -32.71 20.06
C ARG A 55 2.93 -33.53 19.74
N VAL A 56 2.95 -34.26 18.63
CA VAL A 56 1.92 -35.25 18.29
C VAL A 56 2.55 -36.63 18.23
N ARG A 57 2.06 -37.56 19.04
CA ARG A 57 2.52 -38.95 19.11
C ARG A 57 1.32 -39.87 19.21
N ASN A 58 1.27 -40.91 18.38
CA ASN A 58 0.17 -41.88 18.35
C ASN A 58 -1.23 -41.25 18.23
N GLY A 59 -1.35 -40.13 17.51
CA GLY A 59 -2.60 -39.38 17.37
C GLY A 59 -2.96 -38.47 18.54
N GLU A 60 -2.19 -38.49 19.62
CA GLU A 60 -2.40 -37.63 20.79
C GLU A 60 -1.54 -36.36 20.71
N ARG A 61 -2.17 -35.20 20.98
CA ARG A 61 -1.50 -33.90 21.03
C ARG A 61 -1.10 -33.58 22.46
N ILE A 62 0.21 -33.50 22.69
CA ILE A 62 0.82 -33.08 23.94
C ILE A 62 1.29 -31.63 23.77
N VAL A 63 0.86 -30.75 24.68
CA VAL A 63 1.27 -29.34 24.72
C VAL A 63 1.95 -29.08 26.06
N SER A 64 3.17 -28.56 26.03
CA SER A 64 3.91 -28.12 27.22
C SER A 64 4.31 -26.66 27.09
N ASP A 65 4.64 -26.04 28.21
CA ASP A 65 5.35 -24.76 28.20
C ASP A 65 6.77 -24.94 27.68
N GLY A 66 7.27 -23.93 26.97
CA GLY A 66 8.62 -23.88 26.43
C GLY A 66 9.60 -23.12 27.32
N PRO A 67 10.86 -22.96 26.87
CA PRO A 67 11.36 -23.30 25.53
C PRO A 67 11.52 -24.82 25.28
N PHE A 68 11.65 -25.24 24.01
CA PHE A 68 11.88 -26.67 23.68
C PHE A 68 13.25 -27.18 24.14
N ALA A 69 14.28 -26.33 24.04
CA ALA A 69 15.62 -26.61 24.50
C ALA A 69 16.04 -25.52 25.49
N GLU A 70 16.52 -25.92 26.67
CA GLU A 70 17.15 -25.02 27.62
C GLU A 70 18.60 -24.79 27.18
N THR A 71 18.81 -23.75 26.38
CA THR A 71 20.12 -23.32 25.91
C THR A 71 20.48 -21.97 26.53
N LYS A 72 21.79 -21.70 26.63
CA LYS A 72 22.29 -20.40 27.11
C LYS A 72 21.89 -19.24 26.20
N GLU A 73 21.81 -19.51 24.89
CA GLU A 73 21.32 -18.56 23.90
C GLU A 73 19.95 -19.01 23.39
N GLN A 74 19.00 -18.08 23.31
CA GLN A 74 17.64 -18.32 22.85
C GLN A 74 17.43 -17.67 21.48
N LEU A 75 16.47 -18.19 20.72
CA LEU A 75 16.12 -17.64 19.41
C LEU A 75 15.47 -16.25 19.61
N GLY A 76 16.21 -15.21 19.23
CA GLY A 76 15.80 -13.81 19.36
C GLY A 76 15.01 -13.29 18.16
N GLY A 77 15.26 -13.84 16.98
CA GLY A 77 14.66 -13.37 15.73
C GLY A 77 15.19 -14.12 14.52
N PHE A 78 14.70 -13.73 13.34
CA PHE A 78 15.15 -14.32 12.08
C PHE A 78 15.13 -13.31 10.93
N PHE A 79 15.94 -13.58 9.90
CA PHE A 79 15.71 -13.07 8.54
C PHE A 79 15.48 -14.23 7.59
N LEU A 80 14.55 -14.06 6.66
CA LEU A 80 14.34 -14.92 5.51
C LEU A 80 14.72 -14.13 4.26
N ILE A 81 15.74 -14.62 3.56
CA ILE A 81 16.36 -13.94 2.41
C ILE A 81 16.36 -14.85 1.19
N ASP A 82 16.31 -14.26 0.00
CA ASP A 82 16.43 -14.93 -1.29
C ASP A 82 17.69 -14.43 -2.01
N VAL A 83 18.75 -15.22 -1.96
CA VAL A 83 20.10 -14.88 -2.44
C VAL A 83 20.65 -16.01 -3.29
N ASP A 84 21.68 -15.76 -4.09
CA ASP A 84 22.12 -16.71 -5.12
C ASP A 84 22.74 -17.98 -4.52
N ASN A 85 23.44 -17.85 -3.38
CA ASN A 85 24.18 -18.94 -2.77
C ASN A 85 24.42 -18.72 -1.26
N LEU A 86 25.06 -19.70 -0.61
CA LEU A 86 25.34 -19.68 0.83
C LEU A 86 26.33 -18.57 1.21
N ASP A 87 27.31 -18.26 0.36
CA ASP A 87 28.32 -17.23 0.66
C ASP A 87 27.67 -15.84 0.75
N GLU A 88 26.75 -15.53 -0.17
CA GLU A 88 25.96 -14.31 -0.11
C GLU A 88 25.06 -14.27 1.14
N ALA A 89 24.49 -15.42 1.55
CA ALA A 89 23.74 -15.49 2.80
C ALA A 89 24.62 -15.20 4.03
N VAL A 90 25.90 -15.63 4.00
CA VAL A 90 26.89 -15.34 5.03
C VAL A 90 27.23 -13.86 5.07
N GLU A 91 27.41 -13.22 3.91
CA GLU A 91 27.63 -11.77 3.82
C GLU A 91 26.46 -10.99 4.42
N VAL A 92 25.22 -11.36 4.09
CA VAL A 92 24.03 -10.73 4.68
C VAL A 92 23.97 -10.97 6.19
N ALA A 93 24.20 -12.21 6.65
CA ALA A 93 24.18 -12.55 8.06
C ALA A 93 25.22 -11.77 8.89
N GLY A 94 26.40 -11.51 8.33
CA GLY A 94 27.45 -10.70 8.97
C GLY A 94 27.06 -9.24 9.19
N ARG A 95 26.04 -8.75 8.48
CA ARG A 95 25.52 -7.39 8.59
C ARG A 95 24.34 -7.27 9.57
N ILE A 96 23.81 -8.39 10.06
CA ILE A 96 22.71 -8.39 11.03
C ILE A 96 23.31 -7.98 12.40
N PRO A 97 22.83 -6.90 13.05
CA PRO A 97 23.38 -6.43 14.33
C PRO A 97 23.40 -7.51 15.41
N GLY A 98 22.37 -8.35 15.44
CA GLY A 98 22.27 -9.50 16.35
C GLY A 98 23.42 -10.51 16.25
N THR A 99 24.11 -10.58 15.11
CA THR A 99 25.30 -11.44 14.92
C THR A 99 26.50 -10.97 15.76
N THR A 100 26.54 -9.70 16.19
CA THR A 100 27.68 -9.15 16.94
C THR A 100 27.67 -9.49 18.43
N ARG A 101 26.49 -9.83 18.99
CA ARG A 101 26.30 -10.16 20.42
C ARG A 101 25.67 -11.53 20.64
N GLY A 102 25.71 -12.38 19.63
CA GLY A 102 25.09 -13.68 19.62
C GLY A 102 25.59 -14.53 18.46
N THR A 103 24.80 -15.51 18.07
CA THR A 103 25.14 -16.47 17.01
C THR A 103 24.05 -16.48 15.95
N THR A 104 24.43 -16.24 14.69
CA THR A 104 23.51 -16.38 13.55
C THR A 104 23.70 -17.73 12.87
N VAL A 105 22.65 -18.55 12.87
CA VAL A 105 22.63 -19.86 12.20
C VAL A 105 21.96 -19.72 10.84
N ILE A 106 22.66 -20.05 9.76
CA ILE A 106 22.16 -19.95 8.38
C ILE A 106 21.73 -21.34 7.91
N ARG A 107 20.49 -21.46 7.39
CA ARG A 107 19.94 -22.73 6.89
C ARG A 107 19.31 -22.53 5.50
N PRO A 108 19.69 -23.31 4.49
CA PRO A 108 18.97 -23.32 3.22
C PRO A 108 17.57 -23.92 3.42
N LEU A 109 16.57 -23.34 2.76
CA LEU A 109 15.22 -23.87 2.76
C LEU A 109 15.04 -24.89 1.66
N VAL A 110 14.39 -25.99 2.00
CA VAL A 110 13.86 -26.93 1.01
C VAL A 110 12.50 -26.41 0.56
N PRO A 111 12.29 -26.13 -0.74
CA PRO A 111 10.98 -25.75 -1.24
C PRO A 111 9.95 -26.84 -0.95
N LEU A 112 8.75 -26.44 -0.52
CA LEU A 112 7.64 -27.36 -0.33
C LEU A 112 6.98 -27.60 -1.70
N PRO A 113 7.06 -28.82 -2.27
CA PRO A 113 6.48 -29.11 -3.56
C PRO A 113 4.99 -28.73 -3.56
N GLN A 114 4.51 -28.09 -4.64
CA GLN A 114 3.13 -27.60 -4.81
C GLN A 114 2.77 -26.35 -3.99
N LEU A 115 3.66 -25.89 -3.11
CA LEU A 115 3.50 -24.67 -2.30
C LEU A 115 4.57 -23.60 -2.62
N ASP A 116 5.38 -23.85 -3.65
CA ASP A 116 6.35 -22.90 -4.22
C ASP A 116 5.72 -21.55 -4.64
N HIS A 117 4.39 -21.55 -4.77
CA HIS A 117 3.55 -20.45 -5.21
C HIS A 117 2.50 -20.05 -4.17
N PHE A 118 2.75 -20.18 -2.85
CA PHE A 118 2.01 -19.29 -1.95
C PHE A 118 2.27 -17.87 -2.43
N PRO A 119 1.26 -17.15 -2.96
CA PRO A 119 1.50 -15.80 -3.40
C PRO A 119 1.97 -15.07 -2.15
N SER A 120 3.23 -14.62 -2.16
CA SER A 120 3.60 -13.50 -1.30
C SER A 120 2.48 -12.49 -1.53
N ARG A 121 1.90 -11.94 -0.45
CA ARG A 121 0.91 -10.86 -0.54
C ARG A 121 1.57 -9.57 -1.06
N GLN A 122 2.44 -9.66 -2.07
CA GLN A 122 2.75 -8.54 -2.92
C GLN A 122 1.54 -8.35 -3.85
N PRO A 123 0.87 -7.19 -3.80
CA PRO A 123 -0.16 -6.90 -4.79
C PRO A 123 0.49 -7.03 -6.17
N ALA A 124 -0.10 -7.86 -7.03
CA ALA A 124 0.42 -8.08 -8.39
C ALA A 124 0.75 -6.72 -9.04
N LYS A 125 2.01 -6.54 -9.48
CA LYS A 125 2.43 -5.31 -10.17
C LYS A 125 1.46 -5.05 -11.33
N ALA A 126 0.83 -3.87 -11.34
CA ALA A 126 -0.11 -3.49 -12.39
C ALA A 126 0.57 -3.61 -13.76
N SER A 127 -0.11 -4.21 -14.74
CA SER A 127 0.44 -4.27 -16.10
C SER A 127 0.66 -2.87 -16.67
N LYS A 128 1.74 -2.68 -17.45
CA LYS A 128 2.07 -1.38 -18.05
C LYS A 128 0.90 -0.81 -18.87
N GLY A 129 0.21 -1.65 -19.64
CA GLY A 129 -0.95 -1.25 -20.44
C GLY A 129 -2.11 -0.72 -19.59
N ARG A 130 -2.37 -1.33 -18.43
CA ARG A 130 -3.39 -0.84 -17.49
C ARG A 130 -3.04 0.53 -16.92
N LEU A 131 -1.78 0.74 -16.54
CA LEU A 131 -1.32 2.04 -16.04
C LEU A 131 -1.44 3.13 -17.11
N ILE A 132 -1.06 2.82 -18.36
CA ILE A 132 -1.21 3.74 -19.50
C ILE A 132 -2.68 4.09 -19.70
N ALA A 133 -3.58 3.10 -19.72
CA ALA A 133 -5.01 3.34 -19.85
C ALA A 133 -5.56 4.23 -18.71
N GLY A 134 -5.13 3.99 -17.47
CA GLY A 134 -5.49 4.81 -16.32
C GLY A 134 -5.03 6.26 -16.46
N TRP A 135 -3.80 6.48 -16.93
CA TRP A 135 -3.27 7.83 -17.16
C TRP A 135 -3.92 8.56 -18.33
N MET A 136 -4.19 7.87 -19.44
CA MET A 136 -4.91 8.44 -20.57
C MET A 136 -6.31 8.87 -20.15
N LEU A 137 -7.03 8.02 -19.40
CA LEU A 137 -8.36 8.35 -18.91
C LEU A 137 -8.32 9.51 -17.90
N SER A 138 -7.36 9.52 -16.96
CA SER A 138 -7.16 10.66 -16.04
C SER A 138 -6.86 11.97 -16.77
N GLY A 139 -6.04 11.94 -17.82
CA GLY A 139 -5.75 13.10 -18.65
C GLY A 139 -6.98 13.61 -19.39
N LEU A 140 -7.75 12.71 -20.02
CA LEU A 140 -9.00 13.06 -20.70
C LEU A 140 -10.02 13.68 -19.75
N LEU A 141 -10.19 13.10 -18.56
CA LEU A 141 -11.08 13.62 -17.53
C LEU A 141 -10.63 15.00 -17.03
N ALA A 142 -9.34 15.20 -16.82
CA ALA A 142 -8.82 16.51 -16.41
C ALA A 142 -8.98 17.57 -17.51
N VAL A 143 -8.77 17.20 -18.78
CA VAL A 143 -9.05 18.08 -19.93
C VAL A 143 -10.53 18.47 -19.94
N PHE A 144 -11.43 17.52 -19.78
CA PHE A 144 -12.86 17.81 -19.71
C PHE A 144 -13.20 18.73 -18.53
N LEU A 145 -12.79 18.38 -17.32
CA LEU A 145 -13.12 19.14 -16.10
C LEU A 145 -12.50 20.54 -16.11
N ILE A 146 -11.26 20.70 -16.57
CA ILE A 146 -10.58 22.00 -16.54
C ILE A 146 -10.95 22.84 -17.76
N LEU A 147 -10.84 22.29 -18.98
CA LEU A 147 -10.99 23.07 -20.21
C LEU A 147 -12.43 23.20 -20.69
N LEU A 148 -13.28 22.20 -20.46
CA LEU A 148 -14.66 22.21 -20.94
C LEU A 148 -15.69 22.56 -19.85
N SER A 149 -15.34 22.41 -18.57
CA SER A 149 -16.23 22.72 -17.44
C SER A 149 -15.77 23.94 -16.64
N ALA A 150 -14.56 23.93 -16.06
CA ALA A 150 -14.11 24.99 -15.16
C ALA A 150 -13.80 26.30 -15.89
N SER A 151 -13.20 26.24 -17.08
CA SER A 151 -12.79 27.40 -17.89
C SER A 151 -13.90 28.44 -18.07
N GLY A 152 -15.12 28.01 -18.40
CA GLY A 152 -16.29 28.87 -18.62
C GLY A 152 -16.76 29.62 -17.36
N LYS A 153 -16.23 29.26 -16.18
CA LYS A 153 -16.46 29.97 -14.91
C LYS A 153 -15.48 31.12 -14.69
N PHE A 154 -14.39 31.17 -15.45
CA PHE A 154 -13.33 32.18 -15.36
C PHE A 154 -13.31 33.16 -16.55
N THR A 155 -13.94 32.79 -17.66
CA THR A 155 -13.97 33.60 -18.89
C THR A 155 -15.37 34.13 -19.15
N ASP A 156 -15.46 35.29 -19.79
CA ASP A 156 -16.73 35.82 -20.27
C ASP A 156 -17.09 35.28 -21.64
N TRP A 157 -18.36 34.90 -21.81
CA TRP A 157 -18.93 34.38 -23.04
C TRP A 157 -20.44 34.65 -23.07
N GLU A 158 -21.01 34.65 -24.27
CA GLU A 158 -22.42 35.02 -24.50
C GLU A 158 -23.38 34.02 -23.85
N GLY A 159 -24.22 34.49 -22.92
CA GLY A 159 -25.18 33.66 -22.19
C GLY A 159 -24.68 33.12 -20.84
N LYS A 160 -23.47 33.50 -20.40
CA LYS A 160 -22.91 33.13 -19.09
C LYS A 160 -23.82 33.52 -17.93
N ASP A 161 -24.23 34.79 -17.89
CA ASP A 161 -25.03 35.32 -16.78
C ASP A 161 -26.42 34.69 -16.72
N GLU A 162 -27.05 34.47 -17.88
CA GLU A 162 -28.34 33.77 -17.97
C GLU A 162 -28.23 32.32 -17.48
N MET A 163 -27.16 31.61 -17.86
CA MET A 163 -26.90 30.25 -17.40
C MET A 163 -26.67 30.19 -15.89
N PHE A 164 -25.86 31.10 -15.33
CA PHE A 164 -25.59 31.14 -13.89
C PHE A 164 -26.87 31.49 -13.11
N ALA A 165 -27.65 32.44 -13.61
CA ALA A 165 -28.95 32.81 -13.04
C ALA A 165 -29.94 31.62 -13.10
N LYS A 166 -29.98 30.86 -14.20
CA LYS A 166 -30.79 29.63 -14.32
C LYS A 166 -30.45 28.64 -13.21
N PHE A 167 -29.17 28.43 -12.93
CA PHE A 167 -28.72 27.57 -11.83
C PHE A 167 -28.91 28.19 -10.44
N GLY A 168 -29.30 29.46 -10.35
CA GLY A 168 -29.53 30.17 -9.10
C GLY A 168 -28.23 30.57 -8.38
N PHE A 169 -27.12 30.71 -9.12
CA PHE A 169 -25.82 31.07 -8.57
C PHE A 169 -25.37 32.46 -9.04
N SER A 170 -24.75 33.22 -8.13
CA SER A 170 -24.06 34.45 -8.50
C SER A 170 -22.75 34.16 -9.22
N GLU A 171 -22.26 35.11 -10.01
CA GLU A 171 -20.99 34.99 -10.71
C GLU A 171 -19.83 34.70 -9.76
N GLN A 172 -19.75 35.42 -8.63
CA GLN A 172 -18.73 35.21 -7.60
C GLN A 172 -18.76 33.79 -7.03
N LEU A 173 -19.95 33.23 -6.82
CA LEU A 173 -20.09 31.87 -6.31
C LEU A 173 -19.64 30.84 -7.35
N MET A 174 -20.01 31.04 -8.62
CA MET A 174 -19.57 30.19 -9.73
C MET A 174 -18.05 30.24 -9.93
N PHE A 175 -17.45 31.42 -9.79
CA PHE A 175 -15.99 31.58 -9.82
C PHE A 175 -15.32 30.75 -8.70
N ASN A 176 -15.83 30.84 -7.47
CA ASN A 176 -15.31 30.06 -6.33
C ASN A 176 -15.48 28.54 -6.56
N ILE A 177 -16.62 28.11 -7.12
CA ILE A 177 -16.87 26.71 -7.51
C ILE A 177 -15.86 26.25 -8.56
N GLY A 178 -15.50 27.12 -9.52
CA GLY A 178 -14.46 26.86 -10.52
C GLY A 178 -13.09 26.63 -9.89
N ILE A 179 -12.71 27.40 -8.87
CA ILE A 179 -11.46 27.20 -8.14
C ILE A 179 -11.46 25.82 -7.47
N VAL A 180 -12.54 25.47 -6.78
CA VAL A 180 -12.68 24.16 -6.11
C VAL A 180 -12.54 23.03 -7.13
N GLU A 181 -13.23 23.12 -8.27
CA GLU A 181 -13.17 22.13 -9.36
C GLU A 181 -11.74 21.90 -9.86
N VAL A 182 -10.99 22.98 -10.11
CA VAL A 182 -9.59 22.89 -10.57
C VAL A 182 -8.71 22.25 -9.50
N VAL A 183 -8.80 22.70 -8.25
CA VAL A 183 -7.96 22.20 -7.15
C VAL A 183 -8.18 20.70 -6.93
N ILE A 184 -9.44 20.25 -6.84
CA ILE A 184 -9.73 18.83 -6.61
C ILE A 184 -9.37 17.96 -7.83
N THR A 185 -9.45 18.51 -9.05
CA THR A 185 -8.97 17.84 -10.27
C THR A 185 -7.46 17.69 -10.25
N LEU A 186 -6.71 18.69 -9.80
CA LEU A 186 -5.26 18.58 -9.63
C LEU A 186 -4.91 17.53 -8.57
N LEU A 187 -5.60 17.52 -7.42
CA LEU A 187 -5.42 16.47 -6.40
C LEU A 187 -5.67 15.07 -6.97
N PHE A 188 -6.65 14.93 -7.86
CA PHE A 188 -6.91 13.68 -8.57
C PHE A 188 -5.77 13.28 -9.52
N LEU A 189 -5.13 14.23 -10.21
CA LEU A 189 -4.04 13.94 -11.14
C LEU A 189 -2.77 13.45 -10.43
N PHE A 190 -2.42 13.99 -9.26
CA PHE A 190 -1.22 13.58 -8.55
C PHE A 190 -1.37 12.18 -7.90
N PRO A 191 -0.47 11.22 -8.14
CA PRO A 191 -0.62 9.84 -7.67
C PRO A 191 -0.80 9.69 -6.16
N ARG A 192 -0.10 10.51 -5.37
CA ARG A 192 -0.14 10.45 -3.90
C ARG A 192 -1.48 10.91 -3.32
N THR A 193 -2.18 11.79 -4.01
CA THR A 193 -3.45 12.39 -3.56
C THR A 193 -4.65 11.92 -4.36
N ALA A 194 -4.44 11.09 -5.39
CA ALA A 194 -5.46 10.69 -6.36
C ALA A 194 -6.71 10.09 -5.71
N PHE A 195 -6.54 9.31 -4.64
CA PHE A 195 -7.65 8.72 -3.89
C PHE A 195 -8.50 9.80 -3.21
N LEU A 196 -7.87 10.74 -2.49
CA LEU A 196 -8.55 11.88 -1.88
C LEU A 196 -9.22 12.76 -2.95
N GLY A 197 -8.53 13.03 -4.06
CA GLY A 197 -9.10 13.78 -5.18
C GLY A 197 -10.33 13.10 -5.78
N SER A 198 -10.36 11.76 -5.84
CA SER A 198 -11.52 11.01 -6.35
C SER A 198 -12.74 11.13 -5.43
N ILE A 199 -12.52 11.11 -4.11
CA ILE A 199 -13.58 11.34 -3.11
C ILE A 199 -14.15 12.76 -3.26
N LEU A 200 -13.28 13.76 -3.32
CA LEU A 200 -13.70 15.16 -3.43
C LEU A 200 -14.41 15.45 -4.76
N LEU A 201 -13.93 14.89 -5.88
CA LEU A 201 -14.61 14.96 -7.17
C LEU A 201 -15.98 14.30 -7.14
N THR A 202 -16.13 13.17 -6.44
CA THR A 202 -17.44 12.52 -6.27
C THR A 202 -18.42 13.44 -5.53
N ALA A 203 -17.98 14.10 -4.45
CA ALA A 203 -18.80 15.05 -3.72
C ALA A 203 -19.18 16.26 -4.58
N TYR A 204 -18.22 16.84 -5.30
CA TYR A 204 -18.43 17.95 -6.22
C TYR A 204 -19.45 17.59 -7.33
N LEU A 205 -19.26 16.45 -7.99
CA LEU A 205 -20.15 15.97 -9.06
C LEU A 205 -21.54 15.59 -8.55
N GLY A 206 -21.64 15.13 -7.30
CA GLY A 206 -22.92 14.97 -6.61
C GLY A 206 -23.69 16.30 -6.49
N GLY A 207 -22.99 17.38 -6.12
CA GLY A 207 -23.55 18.73 -6.13
C GLY A 207 -24.02 19.17 -7.52
N ALA A 208 -23.19 18.99 -8.55
CA ALA A 208 -23.55 19.29 -9.93
C ALA A 208 -24.79 18.50 -10.39
N THR A 209 -24.88 17.21 -10.01
CA THR A 209 -26.04 16.35 -10.32
C THR A 209 -27.32 16.94 -9.73
N VAL A 210 -27.31 17.34 -8.45
CA VAL A 210 -28.48 17.95 -7.79
C VAL A 210 -28.86 19.28 -8.44
N THR A 211 -27.89 20.11 -8.85
CA THR A 211 -28.17 21.35 -9.57
C THR A 211 -28.93 21.10 -10.87
N HIS A 212 -28.48 20.14 -11.69
CA HIS A 212 -29.19 19.78 -12.93
C HIS A 212 -30.59 19.23 -12.67
N VAL A 213 -30.74 18.34 -11.68
CA VAL A 213 -32.06 17.81 -11.30
C VAL A 213 -33.02 18.93 -10.87
N ARG A 214 -32.54 19.91 -10.09
CA ARG A 214 -33.35 21.03 -9.59
C ARG A 214 -33.90 21.91 -10.72
N VAL A 215 -33.14 22.10 -11.79
CA VAL A 215 -33.54 22.94 -12.94
C VAL A 215 -34.12 22.11 -14.09
N GLU A 216 -34.43 20.84 -13.85
CA GLU A 216 -35.00 19.89 -14.82
C GLU A 216 -34.14 19.66 -16.07
N ASP A 217 -32.83 19.88 -15.95
CA ASP A 217 -31.85 19.58 -17.00
C ASP A 217 -31.36 18.12 -16.93
N PRO A 218 -30.82 17.58 -18.04
CA PRO A 218 -30.19 16.26 -18.01
C PRO A 218 -29.03 16.17 -17.02
N PHE A 219 -29.06 15.18 -16.13
CA PHE A 219 -28.12 15.04 -14.99
C PHE A 219 -27.21 13.81 -15.08
N PHE A 220 -27.27 13.04 -16.18
CA PHE A 220 -26.50 11.80 -16.32
C PHE A 220 -24.98 12.03 -16.48
N MET A 221 -24.59 13.20 -17.01
CA MET A 221 -23.19 13.50 -17.30
C MET A 221 -22.29 13.58 -16.06
N PRO A 222 -22.65 14.32 -14.98
CA PRO A 222 -21.85 14.32 -13.74
C PRO A 222 -21.76 12.94 -13.07
N ILE A 223 -22.81 12.11 -13.18
CA ILE A 223 -22.79 10.73 -12.68
C ILE A 223 -21.77 9.88 -13.45
N LEU A 224 -21.82 9.94 -14.79
CA LEU A 224 -20.88 9.24 -15.66
C LEU A 224 -19.43 9.66 -15.35
N MET A 225 -19.19 10.96 -15.18
CA MET A 225 -17.88 11.49 -14.80
C MET A 225 -17.41 10.93 -13.45
N GLY A 226 -18.29 10.84 -12.46
CA GLY A 226 -17.97 10.24 -11.16
C GLY A 226 -17.53 8.78 -11.28
N VAL A 227 -18.23 7.98 -12.09
CA VAL A 227 -17.85 6.59 -12.37
C VAL A 227 -16.48 6.52 -13.05
N LEU A 228 -16.26 7.35 -14.08
CA LEU A 228 -14.99 7.37 -14.82
C LEU A 228 -13.80 7.81 -13.95
N VAL A 229 -14.00 8.74 -13.02
CA VAL A 229 -13.00 9.15 -12.02
C VAL A 229 -12.54 7.95 -11.19
N TRP A 230 -13.46 7.14 -10.67
CA TRP A 230 -13.13 5.95 -9.90
C TRP A 230 -12.50 4.84 -10.73
N VAL A 231 -12.95 4.64 -11.98
CA VAL A 231 -12.32 3.71 -12.92
C VAL A 231 -10.87 4.13 -13.19
N ALA A 232 -10.63 5.39 -13.52
CA ALA A 232 -9.28 5.91 -13.75
C ALA A 232 -8.39 5.80 -12.51
N CYS A 233 -8.93 6.09 -11.32
CA CYS A 233 -8.21 5.95 -10.06
C CYS A 233 -7.83 4.49 -9.79
N GLY A 234 -8.77 3.55 -9.92
CA GLY A 234 -8.48 2.13 -9.70
C GLY A 234 -7.57 1.52 -10.76
N LEU A 235 -7.61 2.00 -12.02
CA LEU A 235 -6.64 1.61 -13.04
C LEU A 235 -5.21 2.00 -12.65
N ARG A 236 -5.01 3.20 -12.08
CA ARG A 236 -3.72 3.69 -11.56
C ARG A 236 -3.32 3.02 -10.24
N GLN A 237 -4.28 2.65 -9.40
CA GLN A 237 -4.07 2.07 -8.07
C GLN A 237 -4.90 0.78 -7.90
N PRO A 238 -4.35 -0.41 -8.21
CA PRO A 238 -5.10 -1.66 -8.21
C PRO A 238 -5.80 -2.00 -6.88
N GLY A 239 -5.22 -1.56 -5.76
CA GLY A 239 -5.79 -1.75 -4.42
C GLY A 239 -7.19 -1.16 -4.25
N ILE A 240 -7.58 -0.15 -5.03
CA ILE A 240 -8.90 0.47 -4.95
C ILE A 240 -10.00 -0.49 -5.41
N PHE A 241 -9.79 -1.26 -6.48
CA PHE A 241 -10.80 -2.20 -6.94
C PHE A 241 -10.99 -3.37 -5.97
N SER A 242 -9.93 -3.77 -5.25
CA SER A 242 -10.08 -4.77 -4.18
C SER A 242 -10.91 -4.25 -3.01
N LEU A 243 -10.85 -2.94 -2.69
CA LEU A 243 -11.71 -2.32 -1.67
C LEU A 243 -13.17 -2.25 -2.12
N ALA A 244 -13.42 -1.89 -3.38
CA ALA A 244 -14.78 -1.66 -3.88
C ALA A 244 -15.57 -2.94 -4.17
N VAL A 245 -14.93 -3.98 -4.69
CA VAL A 245 -15.60 -5.23 -5.12
C VAL A 245 -15.56 -6.31 -4.04
N GLY A 246 -14.92 -6.05 -2.90
CA GLY A 246 -14.88 -6.98 -1.79
C GLY A 246 -14.33 -8.35 -2.18
N ARG A 247 -13.06 -8.42 -2.61
CA ARG A 247 -12.39 -9.73 -2.58
C ARG A 247 -12.11 -10.06 -1.11
N ALA A 248 -12.83 -11.06 -0.62
CA ALA A 248 -12.60 -11.67 0.68
C ALA A 248 -11.10 -11.96 0.87
N ARG A 249 -10.67 -11.72 2.11
CA ARG A 249 -9.31 -11.79 2.64
C ARG A 249 -8.53 -13.03 2.21
#